data_AF-A0A0K0G2H2-F1
#
_entry.id   AF-A0A0K0G2H2-F1
#
_cell.length_a   1.000
_cell.length_b   1.000
_cell.length_c   1.000
_cell.angle_alpha   90.00
_cell.angle_beta   90.00
_cell.angle_gamma   90.00
#
_symmetry.space_group_name_H-M   'P 1'
#
loop_
_entity.id
_entity.type
_entity.pdbx_description
1 polymer ?
#
loop_
_entity_poly.entity_id
_entity_poly.type
_entity_poly.pdbx_seq_one_letter_code
_entity_poly.pdbx_strand_id
1 'polypeptide(L)'
;MTNLIEGVLSPRQTGEFVADGRNPNVKCNEDGVIKAANMIVEAMRNGEIVQVDFDAYELHPKSGREDSIDWVFFMDVINFSFWSEKGNPFHVTYKGKKYSGYFAGCAAVNRALDNGIPITSASFMATVDEETLEEIFKSDVGGTIPMIPERVKAINDAGKVLLDKFNGTFYKAVEECNKSAESLLNTIVKYFQSFHDFAIYDGKKVSLLKRAQILVADVYGCLKNKNEIGNFYDIEVLTMFADYRVPQVCAYLGALQYSDYLMEKLKSKDLFKNGESLEVELRAMSVYCCDQITQHVQKILNKEKNLDSFKSVRKVTAMDVDIFLWVYRRKHSEEIEKAIPFHRVRCIYY
;
A
#
# COMPACT_ATOMS: atom_id res chain seq x y z
N MET A 1 -6.11 -9.98 15.27
CA MET A 1 -5.15 -8.88 15.45
C MET A 1 -5.27 -8.41 16.88
N THR A 2 -4.27 -8.71 17.70
CA THR A 2 -4.11 -8.09 19.02
C THR A 2 -3.79 -6.60 18.81
N ASN A 3 -4.25 -5.71 19.70
CA ASN A 3 -3.98 -4.28 19.57
C ASN A 3 -2.47 -4.03 19.43
N LEU A 4 -2.02 -3.56 18.27
CA LEU A 4 -0.61 -3.32 17.92
C LEU A 4 0.05 -2.32 18.89
N ILE A 5 -0.77 -1.41 19.44
CA ILE A 5 -0.45 -0.49 20.52
C ILE A 5 -1.65 -0.46 21.47
N GLU A 6 -1.40 -0.51 22.78
CA GLU A 6 -2.46 -0.47 23.78
C GLU A 6 -3.39 0.74 23.59
N GLY A 7 -4.70 0.49 23.58
CA GLY A 7 -5.72 1.51 23.39
C GLY A 7 -5.89 2.04 21.96
N VAL A 8 -5.21 1.45 20.96
CA VAL A 8 -5.36 1.81 19.54
C VAL A 8 -6.07 0.70 18.78
N LEU A 9 -7.13 1.06 18.04
CA LEU A 9 -7.80 0.11 17.15
C LEU A 9 -6.89 -0.27 15.98
N SER A 10 -6.80 -1.56 15.68
CA SER A 10 -6.14 -2.06 14.44
C SER A 10 -6.81 -1.51 13.17
N PRO A 11 -6.19 -1.62 11.98
CA PRO A 11 -6.80 -1.18 10.73
C PRO A 11 -8.19 -1.79 10.48
N ARG A 12 -8.34 -3.11 10.73
CA ARG A 12 -9.62 -3.81 10.58
C ARG A 12 -10.68 -3.30 11.56
N GLN A 13 -10.33 -3.23 12.85
CA GLN A 13 -11.22 -2.69 13.89
C GLN A 13 -11.58 -1.22 13.65
N THR A 14 -10.67 -0.44 13.07
CA THR A 14 -10.91 0.95 12.67
C THR A 14 -11.98 1.01 11.58
N GLY A 15 -11.89 0.17 10.55
CA GLY A 15 -12.91 0.06 9.52
C GLY A 15 -14.29 -0.33 10.09
N GLU A 16 -14.33 -1.35 10.94
CA GLU A 16 -15.56 -1.80 11.62
C GLU A 16 -16.15 -0.69 12.51
N PHE A 17 -15.34 -0.05 13.35
CA PHE A 17 -15.77 1.03 14.24
C PHE A 17 -16.37 2.22 13.48
N VAL A 18 -15.76 2.63 12.36
CA VAL A 18 -16.27 3.72 11.53
C VAL A 18 -17.56 3.31 10.81
N ALA A 19 -17.64 2.07 10.32
CA ALA A 19 -18.83 1.55 9.63
C ALA A 19 -20.06 1.46 10.54
N ASP A 20 -19.86 1.15 11.83
CA ASP A 20 -20.92 1.10 12.85
C ASP A 20 -21.37 2.52 13.32
N GLY A 21 -20.69 3.57 12.86
CA GLY A 21 -20.99 4.96 13.19
C GLY A 21 -22.37 5.43 12.69
N ARG A 22 -23.00 6.37 13.41
CA ARG A 22 -24.42 6.70 13.19
C ARG A 22 -24.76 7.45 11.91
N ASN A 23 -23.80 8.01 11.16
CA ASN A 23 -24.03 8.72 9.88
C ASN A 23 -22.70 9.04 9.15
N PRO A 24 -22.01 8.05 8.52
CA PRO A 24 -20.80 8.36 7.78
C PRO A 24 -21.15 9.04 6.43
N ASN A 25 -20.32 10.00 6.03
CA ASN A 25 -20.21 10.58 4.68
C ASN A 25 -19.82 9.52 3.63
N VAL A 26 -19.28 8.39 4.05
CA VAL A 26 -18.95 7.24 3.21
C VAL A 26 -19.70 6.00 3.68
N LYS A 27 -20.45 5.36 2.80
CA LYS A 27 -21.18 4.11 3.10
C LYS A 27 -20.68 2.97 2.23
N CYS A 28 -20.68 1.75 2.76
CA CYS A 28 -20.43 0.54 1.99
C CYS A 28 -21.76 0.02 1.43
N ASN A 29 -21.83 -0.26 0.12
CA ASN A 29 -23.03 -0.73 -0.57
C ASN A 29 -22.83 -2.15 -1.09
N GLU A 30 -23.78 -3.04 -0.76
CA GLU A 30 -23.70 -4.47 -1.04
C GLU A 30 -23.67 -4.80 -2.54
N ASP A 31 -24.45 -4.10 -3.37
CA ASP A 31 -24.49 -4.38 -4.82
C ASP A 31 -23.14 -4.13 -5.49
N GLY A 32 -22.48 -3.02 -5.11
CA GLY A 32 -21.14 -2.69 -5.58
C GLY A 32 -20.07 -3.66 -5.05
N VAL A 33 -20.20 -4.09 -3.80
CA VAL A 33 -19.33 -5.13 -3.20
C VAL A 33 -19.44 -6.44 -3.98
N ILE A 34 -20.67 -6.90 -4.28
CA ILE A 34 -20.92 -8.12 -5.05
C ILE A 34 -20.35 -7.97 -6.46
N LYS A 35 -20.55 -6.82 -7.11
CA LYS A 35 -19.98 -6.53 -8.43
C LYS A 35 -18.46 -6.66 -8.44
N ALA A 36 -17.77 -6.01 -7.49
CA ALA A 36 -16.31 -6.09 -7.38
C ALA A 36 -15.83 -7.52 -7.09
N ALA A 37 -16.52 -8.24 -6.20
CA ALA A 37 -16.20 -9.64 -5.90
C ALA A 37 -16.31 -10.54 -7.14
N ASN A 38 -17.37 -10.38 -7.94
CA ASN A 38 -17.53 -11.13 -9.19
C ASN A 38 -16.40 -10.83 -10.19
N MET A 39 -15.97 -9.57 -10.33
CA MET A 39 -14.85 -9.21 -11.20
C MET A 39 -13.55 -9.92 -10.79
N ILE A 40 -13.29 -10.04 -9.48
CA ILE A 40 -12.12 -10.75 -8.95
C ILE A 40 -12.23 -12.24 -9.24
N VAL A 41 -13.40 -12.86 -8.99
CA VAL A 41 -13.62 -14.28 -9.28
C VAL A 41 -13.45 -14.57 -10.78
N GLU A 42 -13.94 -13.70 -11.67
CA GLU A 42 -13.72 -13.83 -13.12
C GLU A 42 -12.24 -13.72 -13.50
N ALA A 43 -11.52 -12.77 -12.91
CA ALA A 43 -10.08 -12.66 -13.12
C ALA A 43 -9.33 -13.92 -12.63
N MET A 44 -9.82 -14.56 -11.57
CA MET A 44 -9.27 -15.84 -11.10
C MET A 44 -9.57 -16.98 -12.08
N ARG A 45 -10.81 -17.07 -12.60
CA ARG A 45 -11.22 -18.08 -13.59
C ARG A 45 -10.38 -17.99 -14.86
N ASN A 46 -10.07 -16.78 -15.30
CA ASN A 46 -9.37 -16.53 -16.56
C ASN A 46 -7.84 -16.40 -16.37
N GLY A 47 -7.32 -16.59 -15.16
CA GLY A 47 -5.89 -16.52 -14.84
C GLY A 47 -5.30 -15.11 -14.78
N GLU A 48 -6.11 -14.06 -14.97
CA GLU A 48 -5.66 -12.67 -14.90
C GLU A 48 -5.29 -12.21 -13.48
N ILE A 49 -5.74 -12.94 -12.44
CA ILE A 49 -5.41 -12.65 -11.04
C ILE A 49 -3.89 -12.65 -10.79
N VAL A 50 -3.08 -13.30 -11.62
CA VAL A 50 -1.61 -13.27 -11.55
C VAL A 50 -1.01 -11.86 -11.56
N GLN A 51 -1.74 -10.86 -12.07
CA GLN A 51 -1.31 -9.46 -12.06
C GLN A 51 -1.23 -8.85 -10.65
N VAL A 52 -1.82 -9.50 -9.65
CA VAL A 52 -1.67 -9.09 -8.25
C VAL A 52 -0.38 -9.57 -7.62
N ASP A 53 0.34 -10.49 -8.28
CA ASP A 53 1.57 -11.05 -7.74
C ASP A 53 2.70 -10.04 -7.85
N PHE A 54 3.52 -9.93 -6.80
CA PHE A 54 4.68 -9.04 -6.75
C PHE A 54 5.63 -9.24 -7.94
N ASP A 55 5.72 -10.48 -8.42
CA ASP A 55 6.57 -10.85 -9.54
C ASP A 55 6.05 -10.38 -10.91
N ALA A 56 4.80 -9.94 -11.04
CA ALA A 56 4.25 -9.45 -12.29
C ALA A 56 4.92 -8.16 -12.80
N TYR A 57 5.64 -7.44 -11.93
CA TYR A 57 6.22 -6.13 -12.26
C TYR A 57 7.72 -6.19 -12.50
N GLU A 58 8.17 -5.79 -13.70
CA GLU A 58 9.57 -5.90 -14.15
C GLU A 58 10.59 -5.16 -13.28
N LEU A 59 10.17 -4.08 -12.60
CA LEU A 59 11.07 -3.26 -11.77
C LEU A 59 11.27 -3.81 -10.37
N HIS A 60 10.45 -4.79 -9.95
CA HIS A 60 10.58 -5.42 -8.65
C HIS A 60 11.70 -6.46 -8.65
N PRO A 61 12.44 -6.62 -7.55
CA PRO A 61 13.48 -7.63 -7.43
C PRO A 61 12.89 -9.04 -7.51
N LYS A 62 13.64 -9.96 -8.13
CA LYS A 62 13.17 -11.33 -8.40
C LYS A 62 13.87 -12.40 -7.57
N SER A 63 15.03 -12.08 -6.97
CA SER A 63 15.93 -13.08 -6.39
C SER A 63 15.38 -13.72 -5.11
N GLY A 64 14.56 -12.99 -4.33
CA GLY A 64 14.02 -13.47 -3.06
C GLY A 64 15.10 -13.63 -1.97
N ARG A 65 16.21 -12.90 -2.10
CA ARG A 65 17.33 -12.90 -1.14
C ARG A 65 17.35 -11.60 -0.33
N GLU A 66 18.32 -11.48 0.57
CA GLU A 66 18.57 -10.31 1.41
C GLU A 66 18.55 -8.99 0.62
N ASP A 67 19.24 -8.92 -0.51
CA ASP A 67 19.27 -7.76 -1.40
C ASP A 67 17.88 -7.31 -1.89
N SER A 68 16.99 -8.27 -2.12
CA SER A 68 15.61 -8.00 -2.54
C SER A 68 14.78 -7.42 -1.41
N ILE A 69 15.04 -7.84 -0.17
CA ILE A 69 14.31 -7.36 1.00
C ILE A 69 14.78 -5.98 1.43
N ASP A 70 16.07 -5.69 1.33
CA ASP A 70 16.57 -4.34 1.57
C ASP A 70 16.07 -3.35 0.49
N TRP A 71 15.92 -3.81 -0.75
CA TRP A 71 15.25 -3.04 -1.79
C TRP A 71 13.78 -2.77 -1.47
N VAL A 72 13.01 -3.81 -1.08
CA VAL A 72 11.60 -3.68 -0.68
C VAL A 72 11.47 -2.71 0.47
N PHE A 73 12.30 -2.87 1.51
CA PHE A 73 12.30 -2.01 2.67
C PHE A 73 12.57 -0.55 2.30
N PHE A 74 13.62 -0.27 1.52
CA PHE A 74 13.91 1.10 1.08
C PHE A 74 12.74 1.70 0.29
N MET A 75 12.17 0.94 -0.66
CA MET A 75 11.03 1.40 -1.44
C MET A 75 9.82 1.75 -0.57
N ASP A 76 9.51 0.93 0.44
CA ASP A 76 8.38 1.17 1.35
C ASP A 76 8.62 2.26 2.39
N VAL A 77 9.89 2.49 2.77
CA VAL A 77 10.29 3.68 3.52
C VAL A 77 9.96 4.96 2.75
N ILE A 78 10.04 4.94 1.42
CA ILE A 78 9.71 6.09 0.57
C ILE A 78 8.34 5.97 -0.10
N ASN A 79 7.50 4.98 0.24
CA ASN A 79 6.25 4.71 -0.47
C ASN A 79 5.10 5.63 -0.05
N PHE A 80 5.29 6.92 -0.32
CA PHE A 80 4.31 7.97 -0.14
C PHE A 80 4.45 9.07 -1.20
N SER A 81 3.36 9.76 -1.54
CA SER A 81 3.27 11.04 -2.22
C SER A 81 3.89 11.07 -3.61
N PHE A 82 3.83 9.94 -4.32
CA PHE A 82 4.26 9.80 -5.71
C PHE A 82 3.38 10.56 -6.72
N TRP A 83 2.23 11.09 -6.29
CA TRP A 83 1.40 11.91 -7.16
C TRP A 83 2.00 13.32 -7.31
N SER A 84 2.06 13.77 -8.55
CA SER A 84 2.67 15.05 -8.92
C SER A 84 1.68 16.20 -8.85
N GLU A 85 2.20 17.39 -8.53
CA GLU A 85 1.46 18.63 -8.70
C GLU A 85 1.29 18.96 -10.19
N LYS A 86 0.24 19.72 -10.50
CA LYS A 86 -0.04 20.12 -11.87
C LYS A 86 1.14 20.94 -12.41
N GLY A 87 1.78 20.46 -13.47
CA GLY A 87 2.92 21.12 -14.10
C GLY A 87 4.29 20.63 -13.64
N ASN A 88 4.37 19.74 -12.65
CA ASN A 88 5.64 19.18 -12.17
C ASN A 88 5.59 17.63 -12.10
N PRO A 89 5.45 16.94 -13.24
CA PRO A 89 5.27 15.49 -13.25
C PRO A 89 6.58 14.76 -12.96
N PHE A 90 6.52 13.75 -12.10
CA PHE A 90 7.66 12.92 -11.74
C PHE A 90 7.76 11.72 -12.71
N HIS A 91 8.68 11.86 -13.67
CA HIS A 91 9.03 10.84 -14.67
C HIS A 91 10.49 10.43 -14.56
N VAL A 92 10.76 9.14 -14.70
CA VAL A 92 12.10 8.58 -14.75
C VAL A 92 12.20 7.61 -15.91
N THR A 93 13.19 7.82 -16.78
CA THR A 93 13.55 6.88 -17.84
C THR A 93 14.62 5.93 -17.34
N TYR A 94 14.37 4.63 -17.46
CA TYR A 94 15.28 3.57 -17.06
C TYR A 94 15.26 2.47 -18.13
N LYS A 95 16.44 2.05 -18.59
CA LYS A 95 16.63 1.05 -19.66
C LYS A 95 15.76 1.30 -20.90
N GLY A 96 15.66 2.57 -21.31
CA GLY A 96 14.91 3.00 -22.50
C GLY A 96 13.39 3.11 -22.33
N LYS A 97 12.84 2.83 -21.15
CA LYS A 97 11.40 2.95 -20.85
C LYS A 97 11.13 4.06 -19.84
N LYS A 98 10.10 4.86 -20.11
CA LYS A 98 9.66 5.94 -19.22
C LYS A 98 8.62 5.42 -18.21
N TYR A 99 8.81 5.77 -16.94
CA TYR A 99 7.93 5.41 -15.84
C TYR A 99 7.37 6.66 -15.15
N SER A 100 6.25 6.49 -14.42
CA SER A 100 5.59 7.53 -13.64
C SER A 100 5.10 7.00 -12.28
N GLY A 101 4.90 7.91 -11.32
CA GLY A 101 4.39 7.58 -9.98
C GLY A 101 5.30 6.59 -9.24
N TYR A 102 4.70 5.59 -8.59
CA TYR A 102 5.43 4.52 -7.87
C TYR A 102 6.54 3.88 -8.72
N PHE A 103 6.25 3.52 -9.98
CA PHE A 103 7.24 2.89 -10.85
C PHE A 103 8.37 3.84 -11.29
N ALA A 104 8.15 5.16 -11.29
CA ALA A 104 9.26 6.10 -11.46
C ALA A 104 10.21 6.07 -10.25
N GLY A 105 9.67 5.89 -9.03
CA GLY A 105 10.46 5.63 -7.83
C GLY A 105 11.29 4.36 -7.96
N CYS A 106 10.67 3.24 -8.33
CA CYS A 106 11.38 1.97 -8.54
C CYS A 106 12.47 2.11 -9.62
N ALA A 107 12.18 2.82 -10.71
CA ALA A 107 13.14 3.07 -11.78
C ALA A 107 14.34 3.91 -11.30
N ALA A 108 14.12 4.92 -10.46
CA ALA A 108 15.19 5.73 -9.88
C ALA A 108 16.08 4.91 -8.94
N VAL A 109 15.49 4.08 -8.08
CA VAL A 109 16.24 3.19 -7.17
C VAL A 109 17.07 2.18 -7.95
N ASN A 110 16.49 1.54 -8.96
CA ASN A 110 17.21 0.58 -9.80
C ASN A 110 18.33 1.25 -10.60
N ARG A 111 18.10 2.47 -11.11
CA ARG A 111 19.13 3.29 -11.78
C ARG A 111 20.28 3.62 -10.82
N ALA A 112 19.99 3.97 -9.58
CA ALA A 112 21.02 4.28 -8.58
C ALA A 112 21.88 3.05 -8.27
N LEU A 113 21.25 1.88 -8.08
CA LEU A 113 21.95 0.61 -7.84
C LEU A 113 22.81 0.19 -9.04
N ASP A 114 22.28 0.28 -10.26
CA ASP A 114 23.03 -0.01 -11.50
C ASP A 114 24.25 0.92 -11.66
N ASN A 115 24.18 2.14 -11.12
CA ASN A 115 25.28 3.12 -11.10
C ASN A 115 26.22 2.97 -9.89
N GLY A 116 26.07 1.92 -9.08
CA GLY A 116 26.94 1.63 -7.94
C GLY A 116 26.64 2.46 -6.68
N ILE A 117 25.51 3.16 -6.61
CA ILE A 117 25.08 3.86 -5.40
C ILE A 117 24.43 2.82 -4.47
N PRO A 118 24.94 2.59 -3.25
CA PRO A 118 24.44 1.57 -2.33
C PRO A 118 23.19 2.05 -1.57
N ILE A 119 22.18 2.54 -2.31
CA ILE A 119 21.03 3.28 -1.79
C ILE A 119 20.20 2.49 -0.76
N THR A 120 20.20 1.16 -0.86
CA THR A 120 19.46 0.25 0.04
C THR A 120 20.26 -0.17 1.26
N SER A 121 21.55 0.20 1.37
CA SER A 121 22.36 -0.14 2.54
C SER A 121 22.02 0.74 3.73
N ALA A 122 21.97 0.18 4.94
CA ALA A 122 21.63 0.94 6.14
C ALA A 122 22.61 2.08 6.43
N SER A 123 23.89 1.92 6.08
CA SER A 123 24.91 2.98 6.23
C SER A 123 24.64 4.17 5.33
N PHE A 124 24.32 3.94 4.04
CA PHE A 124 23.90 5.01 3.14
C PHE A 124 22.60 5.65 3.63
N MET A 125 21.61 4.84 3.97
CA MET A 125 20.31 5.31 4.45
C MET A 125 20.48 6.23 5.66
N ALA A 126 21.30 5.85 6.64
CA ALA A 126 21.47 6.59 7.89
C ALA A 126 22.04 8.02 7.72
N THR A 127 22.70 8.30 6.58
CA THR A 127 23.46 9.55 6.38
C THR A 127 23.17 10.29 5.08
N VAL A 128 22.30 9.78 4.20
CA VAL A 128 21.96 10.48 2.94
C VAL A 128 21.40 11.87 3.22
N ASP A 129 21.79 12.85 2.42
CA ASP A 129 21.31 14.24 2.49
C ASP A 129 20.31 14.56 1.38
N GLU A 130 19.71 15.75 1.44
CA GLU A 130 18.70 16.21 0.49
C GLU A 130 19.26 16.33 -0.92
N GLU A 131 20.45 16.92 -1.11
CA GLU A 131 21.07 17.11 -2.42
C GLU A 131 21.33 15.76 -3.13
N THR A 132 21.86 14.79 -2.41
CA THR A 132 22.09 13.44 -2.95
C THR A 132 20.77 12.77 -3.33
N LEU A 133 19.75 12.88 -2.47
CA LEU A 133 18.45 12.28 -2.74
C LEU A 133 17.74 12.97 -3.92
N GLU A 134 17.87 14.29 -4.04
CA GLU A 134 17.35 15.07 -5.16
C GLU A 134 17.92 14.62 -6.50
N GLU A 135 19.24 14.40 -6.57
CA GLU A 135 19.89 13.96 -7.81
C GLU A 135 19.50 12.52 -8.16
N ILE A 136 19.40 11.62 -7.17
CA ILE A 136 18.95 10.23 -7.39
C ILE A 136 17.53 10.21 -7.98
N PHE A 137 16.62 10.98 -7.40
CA PHE A 137 15.21 11.06 -7.77
C PHE A 137 14.89 12.20 -8.74
N LYS A 138 15.89 12.71 -9.44
CA LYS A 138 15.71 13.74 -10.45
C LYS A 138 14.83 13.25 -11.59
N SER A 139 13.86 14.08 -11.96
CA SER A 139 12.95 13.76 -13.05
C SER A 139 13.54 14.11 -14.42
N ASP A 140 13.20 13.30 -15.44
CA ASP A 140 13.55 13.55 -16.84
C ASP A 140 13.11 14.93 -17.37
N VAL A 141 12.07 15.52 -16.77
CA VAL A 141 11.44 16.77 -17.24
C VAL A 141 11.75 17.97 -16.34
N GLY A 142 12.73 17.83 -15.45
CA GLY A 142 13.03 18.82 -14.41
C GLY A 142 12.19 18.61 -13.15
N GLY A 143 12.69 19.14 -12.03
CA GLY A 143 12.15 18.85 -10.70
C GLY A 143 12.60 17.49 -10.16
N THR A 144 12.02 17.10 -9.04
CA THR A 144 12.36 15.89 -8.29
C THR A 144 11.10 15.27 -7.68
N ILE A 145 11.23 14.09 -7.09
CA ILE A 145 10.15 13.45 -6.35
C ILE A 145 9.62 14.38 -5.24
N PRO A 146 8.30 14.49 -5.00
CA PRO A 146 7.78 15.35 -3.95
C PRO A 146 8.25 14.92 -2.54
N MET A 147 8.33 15.88 -1.61
CA MET A 147 8.63 15.68 -0.19
C MET A 147 10.04 15.13 0.10
N ILE A 148 11.07 15.71 -0.54
CA ILE A 148 12.47 15.34 -0.32
C ILE A 148 12.88 15.42 1.17
N PRO A 149 12.62 16.52 1.91
CA PRO A 149 13.04 16.62 3.30
C PRO A 149 12.44 15.50 4.17
N GLU A 150 11.15 15.18 3.97
CA GLU A 150 10.49 14.11 4.70
C GLU A 150 11.00 12.72 4.31
N ARG A 151 11.38 12.51 3.05
CA ARG A 151 12.01 11.27 2.59
C ARG A 151 13.39 11.08 3.21
N VAL A 152 14.24 12.10 3.17
CA VAL A 152 15.56 12.05 3.81
C VAL A 152 15.40 11.69 5.29
N LYS A 153 14.50 12.37 5.99
CA LYS A 153 14.23 12.06 7.40
C LYS A 153 13.79 10.59 7.59
N ALA A 154 12.81 10.12 6.80
CA ALA A 154 12.33 8.75 6.90
C ALA A 154 13.42 7.70 6.60
N ILE A 155 14.27 7.97 5.60
CA ILE A 155 15.39 7.12 5.21
C ILE A 155 16.47 7.10 6.30
N ASN A 156 16.88 8.27 6.81
CA ASN A 156 17.89 8.37 7.86
C ASN A 156 17.44 7.68 9.15
N ASP A 157 16.20 7.91 9.59
CA ASP A 157 15.66 7.28 10.78
C ASP A 157 15.60 5.76 10.62
N ALA A 158 15.15 5.27 9.45
CA ALA A 158 15.13 3.85 9.14
C ALA A 158 16.53 3.22 9.10
N GLY A 159 17.51 3.87 8.46
CA GLY A 159 18.89 3.40 8.39
C GLY A 159 19.54 3.27 9.77
N LYS A 160 19.33 4.26 10.64
CA LYS A 160 19.81 4.21 12.04
C LYS A 160 19.20 3.04 12.81
N VAL A 161 17.88 2.82 12.68
CA VAL A 161 17.21 1.68 13.30
C VAL A 161 17.77 0.34 12.79
N LEU A 162 18.01 0.21 11.50
CA LEU A 162 18.61 -1.01 10.93
C LEU A 162 19.99 -1.28 11.53
N LEU A 163 20.86 -0.27 11.60
CA LEU A 163 22.20 -0.40 12.20
C LEU A 163 22.13 -0.78 13.68
N ASP A 164 21.22 -0.15 14.43
CA ASP A 164 21.13 -0.31 15.90
C ASP A 164 20.43 -1.61 16.34
N LYS A 165 19.48 -2.12 15.54
CA LYS A 165 18.57 -3.20 15.96
C LYS A 165 18.61 -4.45 15.10
N PHE A 166 19.03 -4.34 13.84
CA PHE A 166 18.86 -5.41 12.84
C PHE A 166 20.13 -5.70 12.04
N ASN A 167 21.30 -5.45 12.63
CA ASN A 167 22.61 -5.69 12.01
C ASN A 167 22.77 -5.05 10.62
N GLY A 168 22.10 -3.92 10.37
CA GLY A 168 22.19 -3.17 9.13
C GLY A 168 21.35 -3.70 7.96
N THR A 169 20.46 -4.69 8.16
CA THR A 169 19.58 -5.21 7.09
C THR A 169 18.16 -5.46 7.59
N PHE A 170 17.16 -5.13 6.77
CA PHE A 170 15.76 -5.41 7.14
C PHE A 170 15.44 -6.90 7.04
N TYR A 171 16.23 -7.67 6.28
CA TYR A 171 16.11 -9.13 6.22
C TYR A 171 16.18 -9.76 7.62
N LYS A 172 17.00 -9.21 8.52
CA LYS A 172 17.11 -9.68 9.90
C LYS A 172 15.80 -9.49 10.69
N ALA A 173 15.12 -8.37 10.48
CA ALA A 173 13.81 -8.13 11.09
C ALA A 173 12.77 -9.15 10.60
N VAL A 174 12.79 -9.50 9.30
CA VAL A 174 11.89 -10.52 8.73
C VAL A 174 12.17 -11.91 9.31
N GLU A 175 13.43 -12.29 9.45
CA GLU A 175 13.85 -13.56 10.03
C GLU A 175 13.34 -13.72 11.48
N GLU A 176 13.51 -12.67 12.31
CA GLU A 176 13.09 -12.66 13.72
C GLU A 176 11.57 -12.76 13.92
N CYS A 177 10.78 -12.50 12.87
CA CYS A 177 9.32 -12.57 12.94
C CYS A 177 8.77 -13.99 12.80
N ASN A 178 9.61 -15.01 12.61
CA ASN A 178 9.24 -16.42 12.63
C ASN A 178 8.05 -16.75 11.72
N LYS A 179 8.07 -16.21 10.51
CA LYS A 179 7.02 -16.40 9.49
C LYS A 179 5.62 -15.91 9.91
N SER A 180 5.55 -14.87 10.75
CA SER A 180 4.28 -14.21 11.10
C SER A 180 4.23 -12.79 10.53
N ALA A 181 3.21 -12.53 9.72
CA ALA A 181 2.83 -11.21 9.21
C ALA A 181 2.45 -10.26 10.36
N GLU A 182 1.73 -10.74 11.38
CA GLU A 182 1.37 -9.93 12.55
C GLU A 182 2.62 -9.54 13.36
N SER A 183 3.56 -10.49 13.56
CA SER A 183 4.83 -10.22 14.23
C SER A 183 5.69 -9.20 13.48
N LEU A 184 5.75 -9.30 12.14
CA LEU A 184 6.45 -8.32 11.31
C LEU A 184 5.80 -6.95 11.36
N LEU A 185 4.47 -6.88 11.27
CA LEU A 185 3.73 -5.62 11.41
C LEU A 185 4.02 -4.97 12.78
N ASN A 186 3.99 -5.74 13.86
CA ASN A 186 4.34 -5.28 15.21
C ASN A 186 5.79 -4.76 15.29
N THR A 187 6.73 -5.47 14.68
CA THR A 187 8.14 -5.06 14.62
C THR A 187 8.31 -3.74 13.88
N ILE A 188 7.63 -3.58 12.74
CA ILE A 188 7.64 -2.34 11.96
C ILE A 188 7.10 -1.18 12.81
N VAL A 189 5.92 -1.33 13.40
CA VAL A 189 5.29 -0.31 14.24
C VAL A 189 6.13 0.00 15.48
N LYS A 190 6.79 -1.00 16.08
CA LYS A 190 7.60 -0.77 17.28
C LYS A 190 8.83 0.10 17.02
N TYR A 191 9.53 -0.13 15.91
CA TYR A 191 10.85 0.45 15.71
C TYR A 191 10.90 1.57 14.68
N PHE A 192 9.99 1.60 13.69
CA PHE A 192 10.06 2.54 12.58
C PHE A 192 8.92 3.57 12.63
N GLN A 193 9.18 4.70 13.28
CA GLN A 193 8.17 5.75 13.53
C GLN A 193 7.55 6.36 12.27
N SER A 194 8.27 6.37 11.14
CA SER A 194 7.75 6.92 9.88
C SER A 194 6.57 6.12 9.32
N PHE A 195 6.28 4.93 9.87
CA PHE A 195 5.12 4.10 9.54
C PHE A 195 3.91 4.27 10.50
N HIS A 196 4.00 5.17 11.49
CA HIS A 196 2.95 5.42 12.50
C HIS A 196 1.76 6.20 11.94
N ASP A 197 0.93 5.54 11.14
CA ASP A 197 -0.29 6.09 10.55
C ASP A 197 -1.48 5.94 11.52
N PHE A 198 -1.53 6.85 12.49
CA PHE A 198 -2.54 6.94 13.56
C PHE A 198 -3.37 8.22 13.44
N ALA A 199 -4.62 8.15 13.90
CA ALA A 199 -5.50 9.32 14.00
C ALA A 199 -6.42 9.24 15.23
N ILE A 200 -7.12 10.34 15.51
CA ILE A 200 -8.25 10.37 16.43
C ILE A 200 -9.52 10.53 15.62
N TYR A 201 -10.44 9.57 15.74
CA TYR A 201 -11.76 9.61 15.10
C TYR A 201 -12.83 9.35 16.15
N ASP A 202 -13.81 10.25 16.26
CA ASP A 202 -14.90 10.20 17.26
C ASP A 202 -14.40 9.90 18.69
N GLY A 203 -13.32 10.59 19.10
CA GLY A 203 -12.70 10.44 20.41
C GLY A 203 -11.94 9.12 20.63
N LYS A 204 -11.82 8.24 19.63
CA LYS A 204 -11.06 6.99 19.68
C LYS A 204 -9.75 7.11 18.91
N LYS A 205 -8.70 6.51 19.46
CA LYS A 205 -7.41 6.38 18.76
C LYS A 205 -7.47 5.20 17.80
N VAL A 206 -7.27 5.47 16.53
CA VAL A 206 -7.40 4.53 15.42
C VAL A 206 -6.11 4.43 14.63
N SER A 207 -5.97 3.37 13.84
CA SER A 207 -4.80 3.15 12.99
C SER A 207 -5.23 2.67 11.61
N LEU A 208 -4.44 3.04 10.60
CA LEU A 208 -4.64 2.58 9.21
C LEU A 208 -3.39 1.88 8.69
N LEU A 209 -2.21 2.31 9.15
CA LEU A 209 -0.92 1.64 8.94
C LEU A 209 -0.64 1.26 7.49
N LYS A 210 -1.08 2.07 6.53
CA LYS A 210 -1.04 1.76 5.09
C LYS A 210 0.33 1.26 4.65
N ARG A 211 1.38 2.05 4.93
CA ARG A 211 2.75 1.71 4.51
C ARG A 211 3.33 0.52 5.27
N ALA A 212 2.97 0.34 6.54
CA ALA A 212 3.45 -0.81 7.31
C ALA A 212 2.84 -2.11 6.78
N GLN A 213 1.55 -2.08 6.44
CA GLN A 213 0.86 -3.22 5.83
C GLN A 213 1.41 -3.53 4.43
N ILE A 214 1.72 -2.52 3.61
CA ILE A 214 2.39 -2.73 2.31
C ILE A 214 3.75 -3.39 2.52
N LEU A 215 4.57 -2.93 3.46
CA LEU A 215 5.89 -3.52 3.70
C LEU A 215 5.81 -5.02 4.06
N VAL A 216 4.83 -5.42 4.87
CA VAL A 216 4.60 -6.85 5.17
C VAL A 216 4.17 -7.61 3.91
N ALA A 217 3.27 -7.02 3.11
CA ALA A 217 2.76 -7.60 1.88
C ALA A 217 3.84 -7.76 0.79
N ASP A 218 4.68 -6.75 0.59
CA ASP A 218 5.74 -6.77 -0.41
C ASP A 218 6.87 -7.72 0.01
N VAL A 219 7.20 -7.81 1.31
CA VAL A 219 8.09 -8.87 1.84
C VAL A 219 7.52 -10.25 1.55
N TYR A 220 6.25 -10.48 1.85
CA TYR A 220 5.58 -11.75 1.56
C TYR A 220 5.61 -12.06 0.07
N GLY A 221 5.21 -11.12 -0.78
CA GLY A 221 5.19 -11.29 -2.24
C GLY A 221 6.59 -11.52 -2.84
N CYS A 222 7.62 -10.86 -2.30
CA CYS A 222 9.00 -11.00 -2.76
C CYS A 222 9.58 -12.38 -2.42
N LEU A 223 9.26 -12.92 -1.24
CA LEU A 223 9.88 -14.13 -0.71
C LEU A 223 9.07 -15.42 -0.90
N LYS A 224 7.74 -15.34 -0.95
CA LYS A 224 6.88 -16.53 -0.98
C LYS A 224 7.29 -17.48 -2.10
N ASN A 225 7.39 -18.77 -1.77
CA ASN A 225 7.83 -19.85 -2.66
C ASN A 225 9.29 -19.74 -3.17
N LYS A 226 10.07 -18.76 -2.70
CA LYS A 226 11.49 -18.57 -3.03
C LYS A 226 12.39 -18.69 -1.81
N ASN A 227 11.91 -18.23 -0.66
CA ASN A 227 12.61 -18.23 0.60
C ASN A 227 11.66 -18.59 1.74
N GLU A 228 12.07 -19.53 2.59
CA GLU A 228 11.19 -20.10 3.60
C GLU A 228 10.75 -19.09 4.67
N ILE A 229 11.56 -18.06 4.96
CA ILE A 229 11.24 -17.06 5.99
C ILE A 229 10.02 -16.19 5.62
N GLY A 230 9.71 -16.07 4.33
CA GLY A 230 8.59 -15.30 3.83
C GLY A 230 7.28 -16.07 3.69
N ASN A 231 7.26 -17.35 4.06
CA ASN A 231 6.05 -18.17 4.02
C ASN A 231 5.14 -17.86 5.23
N PHE A 232 4.59 -16.65 5.27
CA PHE A 232 3.77 -16.18 6.39
C PHE A 232 2.49 -17.00 6.55
N TYR A 233 2.26 -17.53 7.75
CA TYR A 233 1.13 -18.42 8.02
C TYR A 233 -0.19 -17.69 8.32
N ASP A 234 -0.12 -16.38 8.56
CA ASP A 234 -1.20 -15.50 9.04
C ASP A 234 -1.35 -14.24 8.16
N ILE A 235 -0.94 -14.29 6.89
CA ILE A 235 -0.96 -13.14 5.97
C ILE A 235 -2.34 -12.48 5.83
N GLU A 236 -3.43 -13.23 6.05
CA GLU A 236 -4.80 -12.71 6.08
C GLU A 236 -5.09 -11.70 7.20
N VAL A 237 -4.17 -11.53 8.16
CA VAL A 237 -4.26 -10.48 9.16
C VAL A 237 -4.27 -9.10 8.52
N LEU A 238 -3.58 -8.93 7.39
CA LEU A 238 -3.53 -7.68 6.65
C LEU A 238 -4.92 -7.31 6.09
N THR A 239 -5.14 -6.00 5.98
CA THR A 239 -6.29 -5.41 5.31
C THR A 239 -5.87 -4.82 3.96
N MET A 240 -6.79 -4.13 3.27
CA MET A 240 -6.41 -3.28 2.13
C MET A 240 -5.53 -2.11 2.59
N PHE A 241 -4.82 -1.49 1.64
CA PHE A 241 -3.88 -0.43 1.91
C PHE A 241 -4.54 0.92 1.64
N ALA A 242 -5.08 1.53 2.69
CA ALA A 242 -5.97 2.70 2.60
C ALA A 242 -5.27 3.99 2.10
N ASP A 243 -5.00 4.03 0.80
CA ASP A 243 -4.45 5.15 0.04
C ASP A 243 -5.56 5.97 -0.67
N TYR A 244 -5.24 6.77 -1.68
CA TYR A 244 -6.21 7.59 -2.43
C TYR A 244 -6.83 6.91 -3.65
N ARG A 245 -6.19 5.90 -4.23
CA ARG A 245 -6.65 5.29 -5.51
C ARG A 245 -7.65 4.17 -5.33
N VAL A 246 -7.46 3.27 -4.37
CA VAL A 246 -8.40 2.15 -4.17
C VAL A 246 -9.78 2.62 -3.73
N PRO A 247 -9.94 3.60 -2.81
CA PRO A 247 -11.25 4.17 -2.49
C PRO A 247 -11.96 4.77 -3.72
N GLN A 248 -11.20 5.41 -4.61
CA GLN A 248 -11.71 5.95 -5.88
C GLN A 248 -12.35 4.85 -6.74
N VAL A 249 -11.71 3.69 -6.84
CA VAL A 249 -12.25 2.54 -7.58
C VAL A 249 -13.46 1.94 -6.88
N CYS A 250 -13.41 1.75 -5.56
CA CYS A 250 -14.55 1.23 -4.82
C CYS A 250 -15.79 2.10 -5.03
N ALA A 251 -15.64 3.43 -5.04
CA ALA A 251 -16.72 4.35 -5.35
C ALA A 251 -17.18 4.29 -6.82
N TYR A 252 -16.25 4.18 -7.77
CA TYR A 252 -16.59 4.01 -9.19
C TYR A 252 -17.39 2.72 -9.45
N LEU A 253 -17.06 1.64 -8.76
CA LEU A 253 -17.78 0.37 -8.84
C LEU A 253 -19.10 0.38 -8.05
N GLY A 254 -19.39 1.46 -7.32
CA GLY A 254 -20.58 1.60 -6.47
C GLY A 254 -20.48 0.86 -5.14
N ALA A 255 -19.31 0.31 -4.78
CA ALA A 255 -19.09 -0.37 -3.51
C ALA A 255 -18.94 0.61 -2.33
N LEU A 256 -18.41 1.81 -2.62
CA LEU A 256 -18.49 2.96 -1.72
C LEU A 256 -19.47 4.00 -2.27
N GLN A 257 -20.35 4.49 -1.41
CA GLN A 257 -21.26 5.58 -1.72
C GLN A 257 -20.85 6.82 -0.91
N TYR A 258 -20.57 7.91 -1.60
CA TYR A 258 -20.20 9.18 -1.00
C TYR A 258 -21.43 10.09 -0.85
N SER A 259 -21.49 10.83 0.26
CA SER A 259 -22.46 11.91 0.46
C SER A 259 -22.23 13.06 -0.53
N ASP A 260 -23.26 13.87 -0.78
CA ASP A 260 -23.15 15.06 -1.64
C ASP A 260 -22.07 16.01 -1.12
N TYR A 261 -22.00 16.21 0.20
CA TYR A 261 -20.98 17.04 0.84
C TYR A 261 -19.55 16.56 0.54
N LEU A 262 -19.28 15.26 0.70
CA LEU A 262 -17.97 14.70 0.37
C LEU A 262 -17.68 14.81 -1.13
N MET A 263 -18.66 14.52 -1.99
CA MET A 263 -18.50 14.64 -3.45
C MET A 263 -18.17 16.08 -3.87
N GLU A 264 -18.80 17.09 -3.29
CA GLU A 264 -18.48 18.50 -3.54
C GLU A 264 -17.05 18.84 -3.10
N LYS A 265 -16.65 18.41 -1.89
CA LYS A 265 -15.28 18.62 -1.41
C LYS A 265 -14.25 17.95 -2.32
N LEU A 266 -14.50 16.72 -2.79
CA LEU A 266 -13.62 16.03 -3.74
C LEU A 266 -13.53 16.76 -5.10
N LYS A 267 -14.65 17.29 -5.61
CA LYS A 267 -14.69 18.06 -6.87
C LYS A 267 -13.95 19.38 -6.80
N SER A 268 -13.92 20.03 -5.63
CA SER A 268 -13.13 21.26 -5.41
C SER A 268 -11.63 21.06 -5.63
N LYS A 269 -11.14 19.80 -5.47
CA LYS A 269 -9.73 19.40 -5.50
C LYS A 269 -8.88 19.99 -4.38
N ASP A 270 -9.52 20.51 -3.33
CA ASP A 270 -8.85 20.97 -2.12
C ASP A 270 -8.10 19.83 -1.44
N LEU A 271 -6.99 20.17 -0.79
CA LEU A 271 -6.23 19.22 0.00
C LEU A 271 -6.99 18.89 1.28
N PHE A 272 -7.10 17.60 1.55
CA PHE A 272 -7.51 17.09 2.84
C PHE A 272 -6.32 17.18 3.80
N LYS A 273 -6.61 17.47 5.07
CA LYS A 273 -5.63 17.42 6.14
C LYS A 273 -5.51 16.00 6.65
N ASN A 274 -4.30 15.48 6.75
CA ASN A 274 -4.06 14.18 7.38
C ASN A 274 -4.62 14.16 8.82
N GLY A 275 -5.40 13.13 9.14
CA GLY A 275 -6.04 12.95 10.43
C GLY A 275 -7.34 13.75 10.61
N GLU A 276 -7.82 14.49 9.60
CA GLU A 276 -9.17 15.08 9.68
C GLU A 276 -10.25 14.00 9.59
N SER A 277 -11.38 14.19 10.27
CA SER A 277 -12.40 13.14 10.37
C SER A 277 -12.86 12.61 9.02
N LEU A 278 -13.05 13.47 8.02
CA LEU A 278 -13.51 13.06 6.69
C LEU A 278 -12.45 12.25 5.92
N GLU A 279 -11.16 12.55 6.12
CA GLU A 279 -10.05 11.78 5.55
C GLU A 279 -9.97 10.39 6.19
N VAL A 280 -9.96 10.35 7.53
CA VAL A 280 -9.92 9.09 8.28
C VAL A 280 -11.12 8.20 7.96
N GLU A 281 -12.32 8.78 7.89
CA GLU A 281 -13.54 8.06 7.57
C GLU A 281 -13.48 7.40 6.20
N LEU A 282 -13.02 8.13 5.18
CA LEU A 282 -12.93 7.61 3.83
C LEU A 282 -11.91 6.47 3.72
N ARG A 283 -10.77 6.59 4.40
CA ARG A 283 -9.77 5.51 4.47
C ARG A 283 -10.29 4.29 5.23
N ALA A 284 -10.88 4.49 6.41
CA ALA A 284 -11.42 3.42 7.25
C ALA A 284 -12.58 2.67 6.58
N MET A 285 -13.51 3.40 5.95
CA MET A 285 -14.61 2.79 5.20
C MET A 285 -14.12 2.00 3.98
N SER A 286 -12.97 2.38 3.41
CA SER A 286 -12.35 1.61 2.33
C SER A 286 -11.76 0.29 2.85
N VAL A 287 -11.16 0.31 4.04
CA VAL A 287 -10.75 -0.93 4.75
C VAL A 287 -11.93 -1.86 4.94
N TYR A 288 -13.02 -1.35 5.52
CA TYR A 288 -14.24 -2.11 5.73
C TYR A 288 -14.81 -2.65 4.41
N CYS A 289 -14.92 -1.81 3.38
CA CYS A 289 -15.45 -2.19 2.07
C CYS A 289 -14.66 -3.31 1.41
N CYS A 290 -13.32 -3.24 1.41
CA CYS A 290 -12.50 -4.31 0.83
C CYS A 290 -12.60 -5.62 1.62
N ASP A 291 -12.75 -5.55 2.95
CA ASP A 291 -13.03 -6.74 3.76
C ASP A 291 -14.39 -7.38 3.40
N GLN A 292 -15.42 -6.58 3.14
CA GLN A 292 -16.70 -7.09 2.63
C GLN A 292 -16.51 -7.76 1.25
N ILE A 293 -15.74 -7.14 0.34
CA ILE A 293 -15.41 -7.75 -0.98
C ILE A 293 -14.71 -9.10 -0.79
N THR A 294 -13.68 -9.17 0.07
CA THR A 294 -12.97 -10.43 0.36
C THR A 294 -13.91 -11.51 0.88
N GLN A 295 -14.82 -11.17 1.79
CA GLN A 295 -15.82 -12.11 2.29
C GLN A 295 -16.75 -12.63 1.18
N HIS A 296 -17.20 -11.75 0.28
CA HIS A 296 -18.05 -12.14 -0.84
C HIS A 296 -17.31 -13.00 -1.86
N VAL A 297 -16.05 -12.70 -2.18
CA VAL A 297 -15.20 -13.58 -3.00
C VAL A 297 -15.12 -14.96 -2.36
N GLN A 298 -14.83 -15.06 -1.06
CA GLN A 298 -14.74 -16.34 -0.38
C GLN A 298 -16.07 -17.11 -0.37
N LYS A 299 -17.22 -16.42 -0.24
CA LYS A 299 -18.55 -17.04 -0.35
C LYS A 299 -18.76 -17.67 -1.72
N ILE A 300 -18.36 -17.00 -2.80
CA ILE A 300 -18.47 -17.51 -4.17
C ILE A 300 -17.56 -18.74 -4.35
N LEU A 301 -16.28 -18.62 -3.99
CA LEU A 301 -15.32 -19.73 -4.10
C LEU A 301 -15.76 -20.97 -3.30
N ASN A 302 -16.33 -20.78 -2.11
CA ASN A 302 -16.83 -21.89 -1.28
C ASN A 302 -18.02 -22.63 -1.92
N LYS A 303 -18.87 -21.93 -2.67
CA LYS A 303 -19.98 -22.55 -3.42
C LYS A 303 -19.46 -23.33 -4.64
N GLU A 304 -18.34 -22.88 -5.20
CA GLU A 304 -17.78 -23.39 -6.45
C GLU A 304 -16.59 -24.34 -6.26
N LYS A 305 -16.18 -24.63 -5.02
CA LYS A 305 -15.02 -25.44 -4.66
C LYS A 305 -14.95 -26.85 -5.27
N ASN A 306 -16.09 -27.38 -5.72
CA ASN A 306 -16.18 -28.69 -6.35
C ASN A 306 -15.94 -28.65 -7.87
N LEU A 307 -15.90 -27.46 -8.48
CA LEU A 307 -15.56 -27.28 -9.89
C LEU A 307 -14.05 -27.45 -10.08
N ASP A 308 -13.64 -28.14 -11.16
CA ASP A 308 -12.23 -28.38 -11.47
C ASP A 308 -11.44 -27.07 -11.64
N SER A 309 -12.10 -25.99 -12.07
CA SER A 309 -11.52 -24.65 -12.18
C SER A 309 -11.08 -24.03 -10.84
N PHE A 310 -11.51 -24.57 -9.70
CA PHE A 310 -11.24 -24.02 -8.37
C PHE A 310 -10.51 -24.96 -7.41
N LYS A 311 -10.21 -26.20 -7.80
CA LYS A 311 -9.56 -27.21 -6.92
C LYS A 311 -8.16 -26.82 -6.44
N SER A 312 -7.47 -25.90 -7.13
CA SER A 312 -6.11 -25.45 -6.83
C SER A 312 -6.01 -23.96 -6.51
N VAL A 313 -7.13 -23.27 -6.33
CA VAL A 313 -7.15 -21.81 -6.23
C VAL A 313 -6.88 -21.38 -4.79
N ARG A 314 -5.84 -20.55 -4.60
CA ARG A 314 -5.47 -20.00 -3.29
C ARG A 314 -6.59 -19.13 -2.72
N LYS A 315 -6.65 -19.06 -1.39
CA LYS A 315 -7.50 -18.10 -0.67
C LYS A 315 -7.17 -16.67 -1.11
N VAL A 316 -8.21 -15.87 -1.32
CA VAL A 316 -8.10 -14.43 -1.62
C VAL A 316 -8.07 -13.66 -0.30
N THR A 317 -7.14 -12.73 -0.19
CA THR A 317 -6.94 -11.85 0.96
C THR A 317 -7.40 -10.43 0.66
N ALA A 318 -7.53 -9.57 1.67
CA ALA A 318 -7.82 -8.15 1.47
C ALA A 318 -6.69 -7.42 0.69
N MET A 319 -5.45 -7.88 0.84
CA MET A 319 -4.31 -7.45 0.01
C MET A 319 -4.53 -7.75 -1.47
N ASP A 320 -5.00 -8.95 -1.81
CA ASP A 320 -5.28 -9.30 -3.22
C ASP A 320 -6.38 -8.42 -3.81
N VAL A 321 -7.42 -8.14 -3.02
CA VAL A 321 -8.50 -7.21 -3.40
C VAL A 321 -7.93 -5.82 -3.66
N ASP A 322 -7.07 -5.31 -2.77
CA ASP A 322 -6.42 -4.01 -2.91
C ASP A 322 -5.63 -3.90 -4.21
N ILE A 323 -4.70 -4.84 -4.43
CA ILE A 323 -3.82 -4.82 -5.59
C ILE A 323 -4.64 -5.00 -6.88
N PHE A 324 -5.65 -5.87 -6.89
CA PHE A 324 -6.55 -6.02 -8.03
C PHE A 324 -7.25 -4.70 -8.38
N LEU A 325 -7.83 -4.01 -7.40
CA LEU A 325 -8.49 -2.73 -7.61
C LEU A 325 -7.50 -1.64 -8.04
N TRP A 326 -6.28 -1.64 -7.50
CA TRP A 326 -5.22 -0.73 -7.93
C TRP A 326 -4.80 -0.98 -9.39
N VAL A 327 -4.63 -2.23 -9.81
CA VAL A 327 -4.36 -2.61 -11.21
C VAL A 327 -5.51 -2.18 -12.11
N TYR A 328 -6.75 -2.42 -11.69
CA TYR A 328 -7.95 -1.98 -12.41
C TYR A 328 -7.94 -0.46 -12.59
N ARG A 329 -7.65 0.31 -11.53
CA ARG A 329 -7.49 1.78 -11.62
C ARG A 329 -6.50 2.20 -12.70
N ARG A 330 -5.36 1.50 -12.82
CA ARG A 330 -4.31 1.86 -13.78
C ARG A 330 -4.76 1.62 -15.21
N LYS A 331 -5.44 0.49 -15.48
CA LYS A 331 -5.98 0.17 -16.81
C LYS A 331 -7.13 1.09 -17.23
N HIS A 332 -7.94 1.54 -16.27
CA HIS A 332 -9.17 2.29 -16.47
C HIS A 332 -9.05 3.76 -16.02
N SER A 333 -7.85 4.32 -16.03
CA SER A 333 -7.57 5.61 -15.36
C SER A 333 -8.39 6.79 -15.90
N GLU A 334 -8.58 6.88 -17.23
CA GLU A 334 -9.32 7.99 -17.83
C GLU A 334 -10.81 8.01 -17.45
N GLU A 335 -11.48 6.86 -17.47
CA GLU A 335 -12.91 6.77 -17.14
C GLU A 335 -13.15 6.99 -15.65
N ILE A 336 -12.30 6.40 -14.79
CA ILE A 336 -12.43 6.51 -13.33
C ILE A 336 -12.16 7.95 -12.88
N GLU A 337 -11.14 8.62 -13.43
CA GLU A 337 -10.83 10.01 -13.06
C GLU A 337 -11.87 11.02 -13.53
N LYS A 338 -12.58 10.73 -14.63
CA LYS A 338 -13.73 11.53 -15.08
C LYS A 338 -14.94 11.34 -14.16
N ALA A 339 -15.17 10.13 -13.67
CA ALA A 339 -16.35 9.80 -12.88
C ALA A 339 -16.22 10.19 -11.40
N ILE A 340 -15.11 9.82 -10.76
CA ILE A 340 -14.91 9.96 -9.31
C ILE A 340 -13.58 10.66 -9.04
N PRO A 341 -13.55 11.88 -8.49
CA PRO A 341 -12.30 12.48 -8.03
C PRO A 341 -11.75 11.72 -6.82
N PHE A 342 -10.43 11.60 -6.72
CA PHE A 342 -9.77 11.06 -5.53
C PHE A 342 -9.47 12.17 -4.52
N HIS A 343 -9.49 11.82 -3.23
CA HIS A 343 -9.08 12.74 -2.18
C HIS A 343 -7.57 12.96 -2.24
N ARG A 344 -7.12 14.19 -1.99
CA ARG A 344 -5.71 14.57 -2.10
C ARG A 344 -5.19 14.91 -0.72
N VAL A 345 -4.21 14.15 -0.28
CA VAL A 345 -3.48 14.41 0.96
C VAL A 345 -2.00 14.41 0.61
N ARG A 346 -1.26 15.39 1.14
CA ARG A 346 0.19 15.48 1.03
C ARG A 346 0.78 15.20 2.41
N CYS A 347 1.17 13.97 2.66
CA CYS A 347 1.88 13.57 3.88
C CYS A 347 2.65 12.26 3.65
N ILE A 348 3.35 11.78 4.68
CA ILE A 348 4.18 10.57 4.62
C ILE A 348 3.39 9.25 4.67
N TYR A 349 2.06 9.28 4.78
CA TYR A 349 1.23 8.07 4.94
C TYR A 349 0.44 7.67 3.69
N TYR A 350 0.46 8.54 2.67
CA TYR A 350 -0.24 8.37 1.40
C TYR A 350 0.73 8.05 0.32
#